data_AF-A0A7C5JTZ5-F1
#
_entry.id   AF-A0A7C5JTZ5-F1
#
_cell.length_a   1.000
_cell.length_b   1.000
_cell.length_c   1.000
_cell.angle_alpha   90.00
_cell.angle_beta   90.00
_cell.angle_gamma   90.00
#
_symmetry.space_group_name_H-M   'P 1'
#
loop_
_entity.id
_entity.type
_entity.pdbx_description
1 polymer ?
#
loop_
_entity_poly.entity_id
_entity_poly.type
_entity_poly.pdbx_seq_one_letter_code
_entity_poly.pdbx_strand_id
1 'polypeptide(L)' 'MRRAVQREDIEDPLKENVLIFATRNPKWITPAALAEEALRKMENHKITSLVVMEGGKVVGFIHMHDILGRKIV' A
#
# COMPACT_ATOMS: atom_id res chain seq x y z
N MET A 1 2.29 1.72 11.79
CA MET A 1 2.78 2.47 12.97
C MET A 1 2.75 3.98 12.76
N ARG A 2 3.41 4.58 11.76
CA ARG A 2 3.54 6.06 11.62
C ARG A 2 2.26 6.86 11.93
N ARG A 3 1.12 6.52 11.32
CA ARG A 3 -0.15 7.23 11.52
C ARG A 3 -0.74 7.10 12.93
N ALA A 4 -0.51 5.97 13.59
CA ALA A 4 -0.92 5.77 14.98
C ALA A 4 -0.02 6.58 15.93
N VAL A 5 1.27 6.65 15.63
CA VAL A 5 2.26 7.41 16.42
C VAL A 5 2.12 8.93 16.25
N GLN A 6 1.67 9.39 15.07
CA GLN A 6 1.53 10.82 14.76
C GLN A 6 0.19 11.43 15.21
N ARG A 7 -0.71 10.65 15.81
CA ARG A 7 -2.01 11.12 16.30
C ARG A 7 -1.87 11.53 17.76
N GLU A 8 -2.15 12.80 18.06
CA GLU A 8 -2.07 13.37 19.42
C GLU A 8 -3.42 13.31 20.17
N ASP A 9 -4.51 13.04 19.44
CA ASP A 9 -5.89 12.96 19.94
C ASP A 9 -6.23 11.63 20.63
N ILE A 10 -5.28 10.69 20.72
CA ILE A 10 -5.49 9.34 21.22
C ILE A 10 -4.44 9.03 22.29
N GLU A 11 -4.89 8.73 23.51
CA GLU A 11 -4.03 8.46 24.67
C GLU A 11 -3.21 7.16 24.53
N ASP A 12 -3.84 6.08 24.05
CA ASP A 12 -3.21 4.78 23.85
C ASP A 12 -3.59 4.18 22.48
N PRO A 13 -2.80 4.46 21.43
CA PRO A 13 -3.09 3.99 20.07
C PRO A 13 -3.15 2.47 19.91
N LEU A 14 -2.62 1.70 20.87
CA LEU A 14 -2.62 0.23 20.82
C LEU A 14 -3.94 -0.38 21.28
N LYS A 15 -4.76 0.38 22.03
CA LYS A 15 -6.10 -0.06 22.46
C LYS A 15 -7.18 0.20 21.40
N GLU A 16 -6.87 1.01 20.41
CA GLU A 16 -7.82 1.42 19.40
C GLU A 16 -7.92 0.45 18.21
N ASN A 17 -9.06 0.50 17.53
CA ASN A 17 -9.26 -0.31 16.33
C ASN A 17 -8.36 0.17 15.17
N VAL A 18 -7.56 -0.73 14.58
CA VAL A 18 -6.63 -0.39 13.48
C VAL A 18 -7.28 0.37 12.31
N LEU A 19 -8.58 0.18 12.07
CA LEU A 19 -9.33 0.86 11.02
C LEU A 19 -9.35 2.38 11.18
N ILE A 20 -9.16 2.93 12.39
CA ILE A 20 -9.10 4.38 12.61
C ILE A 20 -7.80 5.00 12.07
N PHE A 21 -6.78 4.18 11.82
CA PHE A 21 -5.48 4.58 11.28
C PHE A 21 -5.27 4.12 9.81
N ALA A 22 -6.07 3.16 9.35
CA ALA A 22 -5.94 2.57 8.02
C ALA A 22 -6.40 3.51 6.90
N THR A 23 -5.85 3.33 5.69
CA THR A 23 -6.39 3.97 4.49
C THR A 23 -7.66 3.23 4.08
N ARG A 24 -8.82 3.90 4.03
CA ARG A 24 -10.11 3.24 3.70
C ARG A 24 -10.18 2.71 2.26
N ASN A 25 -9.60 3.43 1.30
CA ASN A 25 -9.59 3.02 -0.11
C ASN A 25 -8.14 3.03 -0.63
N PRO A 26 -7.36 1.97 -0.35
CA PRO A 26 -5.98 1.90 -0.79
C PRO A 26 -5.90 1.89 -2.32
N LYS A 27 -4.79 2.39 -2.85
CA LYS A 27 -4.53 2.31 -4.29
C LYS A 27 -4.13 0.87 -4.61
N TRP A 28 -4.71 0.34 -5.69
CA TRP A 28 -4.54 -1.04 -6.10
C TRP A 28 -4.25 -1.14 -7.60
N ILE A 29 -3.82 -2.31 -8.05
CA ILE A 29 -3.58 -2.64 -9.46
C ILE A 29 -4.08 -4.06 -9.76
N THR A 30 -4.32 -4.39 -11.04
CA THR A 30 -4.70 -5.74 -11.44
C THR A 30 -3.46 -6.64 -11.57
N PRO A 31 -3.59 -7.98 -11.42
CA PRO A 31 -2.47 -8.91 -11.64
C PRO A 31 -1.83 -8.80 -13.03
N ALA A 32 -2.62 -8.44 -14.05
CA ALA A 32 -2.16 -8.30 -15.44
C ALA A 32 -1.44 -6.96 -15.73
N ALA A 33 -1.38 -6.04 -14.77
CA ALA A 33 -0.80 -4.73 -15.01
C ALA A 33 0.73 -4.78 -15.08
N LEU A 34 1.30 -3.92 -15.92
CA LEU A 34 2.75 -3.86 -16.10
C LEU A 34 3.44 -3.23 -14.90
N ALA A 35 4.68 -3.66 -14.66
CA ALA A 35 5.53 -3.12 -13.59
C ALA A 35 5.70 -1.60 -13.68
N GLU A 36 5.85 -1.07 -14.90
CA GLU A 36 5.96 0.37 -15.15
C GLU A 36 4.69 1.13 -14.70
N GLU A 37 3.50 0.57 -14.94
CA GLU A 37 2.25 1.16 -14.49
C GLU A 37 2.16 1.20 -12.96
N ALA A 38 2.59 0.12 -12.30
CA ALA A 38 2.67 0.07 -10.85
C ALA A 38 3.61 1.15 -10.30
N LEU A 39 4.82 1.29 -10.87
CA LEU A 39 5.78 2.32 -10.47
C LEU A 39 5.25 3.74 -10.69
N ARG A 40 4.68 4.02 -11.86
CA ARG A 40 4.07 5.32 -12.16
C ARG A 40 2.92 5.65 -11.20
N LYS A 41 2.09 4.66 -10.86
CA LYS A 41 0.98 4.84 -9.91
C LYS A 41 1.50 5.11 -8.49
N MET A 42 2.56 4.42 -8.08
CA MET A 42 3.26 4.65 -6.81
C MET A 42 3.82 6.07 -6.74
N GLU A 43 4.55 6.50 -7.77
CA GLU A 43 5.13 7.85 -7.88
C GLU A 43 4.06 8.94 -7.80
N ASN A 44 3.02 8.85 -8.64
CA ASN A 44 1.93 9.82 -8.70
C ASN A 44 1.21 10.00 -7.36
N HIS A 45 1.16 8.96 -6.52
CA HIS A 45 0.51 8.99 -5.22
C HIS A 45 1.49 9.14 -4.05
N LYS A 46 2.80 9.25 -4.30
CA LYS A 46 3.86 9.29 -3.29
C LYS A 46 3.77 8.13 -2.28
N ILE A 47 3.48 6.94 -2.79
CA ILE A 47 3.42 5.68 -2.03
C ILE A 47 4.42 4.69 -2.61
N THR A 48 4.83 3.70 -1.83
CA THR A 48 5.82 2.69 -2.26
C THR A 48 5.21 1.30 -2.39
N SER A 49 3.88 1.18 -2.33
CA SER A 49 3.21 -0.12 -2.31
C SER A 49 1.82 -0.04 -2.90
N LEU A 50 1.38 -1.12 -3.50
CA LEU A 50 0.04 -1.27 -4.08
C LEU A 50 -0.56 -2.60 -3.67
N VAL A 51 -1.87 -2.60 -3.47
CA VAL A 51 -2.64 -3.83 -3.32
C VAL A 51 -2.88 -4.42 -4.71
N VAL A 52 -2.82 -5.74 -4.86
CA VAL A 52 -3.19 -6.41 -6.12
C VAL A 52 -4.60 -6.96 -5.96
N MET A 53 -5.50 -6.56 -6.85
CA MET A 53 -6.92 -6.95 -6.81
C MET A 53 -7.40 -7.55 -8.12
N GLU A 54 -8.22 -8.59 -8.04
CA GLU A 54 -8.88 -9.25 -9.17
C GLU A 54 -10.32 -9.62 -8.78
N GLY A 55 -11.29 -9.32 -9.64
CA GLY A 55 -12.71 -9.64 -9.36
C GLY A 55 -13.24 -9.05 -8.04
N GLY A 56 -12.73 -7.86 -7.65
CA GLY A 56 -13.11 -7.20 -6.39
C GLY A 56 -12.49 -7.80 -5.13
N LYS A 57 -11.61 -8.81 -5.26
CA LYS A 57 -10.92 -9.45 -4.14
C LYS A 57 -9.45 -9.06 -4.12
N VAL A 58 -8.88 -8.99 -2.91
CA VAL A 58 -7.43 -8.84 -2.74
C VAL A 58 -6.79 -10.19 -3.02
N VAL A 59 -5.86 -10.21 -3.98
CA VAL A 59 -5.13 -11.42 -4.38
C VAL A 59 -3.63 -11.31 -4.14
N GLY A 60 -3.15 -10.12 -3.79
CA GLY A 60 -1.75 -9.92 -3.47
C GLY A 60 -1.42 -8.50 -3.07
N PHE A 61 -0.13 -8.25 -2.99
CA PHE A 61 0.43 -6.98 -2.56
C PHE A 61 1.86 -6.86 -3.13
N ILE A 62 2.26 -5.66 -3.53
CA ILE A 62 3.58 -5.42 -4.11
C ILE A 62 4.19 -4.14 -3.54
N HIS A 63 5.45 -4.23 -3.14
CA HIS A 63 6.29 -3.09 -2.80
C HIS A 63 7.12 -2.65 -4.01
N MET A 64 7.48 -1.36 -4.04
CA MET A 64 8.35 -0.80 -5.08
C MET A 64 9.67 -1.57 -5.21
N HIS A 65 10.25 -2.01 -4.08
CA HIS A 65 11.49 -2.77 -4.07
C HIS A 65 11.38 -4.16 -4.71
N ASP A 66 10.19 -4.77 -4.74
CA ASP A 66 9.99 -6.07 -5.41
C ASP A 66 10.13 -5.92 -6.94
N ILE A 67 9.75 -4.75 -7.46
CA ILE A 67 9.88 -4.39 -8.88
C ILE A 67 11.32 -4.01 -9.20
N LEU A 68 11.95 -3.20 -8.35
CA LEU A 68 13.32 -2.71 -8.56
C LEU A 68 14.38 -3.79 -8.31
N GLY A 69 14.14 -4.68 -7.34
CA GLY A 69 15.02 -5.77 -6.93
C GLY A 69 15.01 -6.96 -7.89
N ARG A 70 14.03 -7.04 -8.80
CA ARG A 70 14.03 -7.94 -9.95
C ARG A 70 14.80 -7.40 -11.16
N LYS A 71 15.75 -6.47 -10.95
CA LYS A 71 16.87 -6.33 -11.87
C LYS A 71 17.64 -7.63 -11.84
N ILE A 72 17.43 -8.41 -12.90
CA ILE A 72 18.29 -9.50 -13.35
C ILE A 72 19.74 -9.12 -13.03
N VAL A 73 20.38 -9.93 -12.19
CA VAL A 73 21.83 -10.14 -12.25
C VAL A 73 22.04 -11.37 -13.11
#